data_AF-A0AAW3IY50-F1
#
_entry.id   AF-A0AAW3IY50-F1
#
_cell.length_a   1.000
_cell.length_b   1.000
_cell.length_c   1.000
_cell.angle_alpha   90.00
_cell.angle_beta   90.00
_cell.angle_gamma   90.00
#
_symmetry.space_group_name_H-M   'P 1'
#
loop_
_entity.id
_entity.type
_entity.pdbx_description
1 polymer ?
#
loop_
_entity_poly.entity_id
_entity_poly.type
_entity_poly.pdbx_seq_one_letter_code
_entity_poly.pdbx_strand_id
1 'polypeptide(L)'
;MKIYIAGGVTDVPDSEAQFKRAALKIQCIGHVPVHTLMLPEGLSEQGYMDIAMAMIREVDAIYCLPNWKTSVDAFAEVAYAKKLHWPVFHNIQQIKHRFRF
;
A
#
# COMPACT_ATOMS: atom_id res chain seq x y z
N MET A 1 3.36 -13.52 1.46
CA MET A 1 3.82 -12.39 0.62
C MET A 1 3.75 -11.11 1.44
N LYS A 2 4.66 -10.18 1.19
CA LYS A 2 4.61 -8.80 1.64
C LYS A 2 3.76 -8.00 0.65
N ILE A 3 2.75 -7.29 1.12
CA ILE A 3 1.82 -6.52 0.27
C ILE A 3 1.81 -5.07 0.75
N TYR A 4 2.25 -4.17 -0.14
CA TYR A 4 2.21 -2.73 0.13
C TYR A 4 0.80 -2.19 -0.08
N ILE A 5 0.28 -1.41 0.86
CA ILE A 5 -1.03 -0.77 0.77
C ILE A 5 -0.81 0.68 0.30
N ALA A 6 -1.26 0.99 -0.91
CA ALA A 6 -1.20 2.33 -1.47
C ALA A 6 -2.54 3.05 -1.31
N GLY A 7 -2.54 4.25 -0.75
CA GLY A 7 -3.76 5.04 -0.52
C GLY A 7 -3.45 6.47 -0.08
N GLY A 8 -4.40 7.37 -0.32
CA GLY A 8 -4.26 8.75 0.12
C GLY A 8 -4.42 8.88 1.64
N VAL A 9 -3.53 9.68 2.25
CA VAL A 9 -3.57 10.02 3.68
C VAL A 9 -3.98 11.47 3.90
N THR A 10 -3.34 12.40 3.18
CA THR A 10 -3.61 13.85 3.26
C THR A 10 -5.04 14.16 2.84
N ASP A 11 -5.74 14.96 3.66
CA ASP A 11 -7.14 15.38 3.47
C ASP A 11 -8.15 14.23 3.29
N VAL A 12 -7.81 13.03 3.77
CA VAL A 12 -8.69 11.86 3.74
C VAL A 12 -9.14 11.56 5.17
N PRO A 13 -10.39 11.88 5.53
CA PRO A 13 -10.98 11.45 6.78
C PRO A 13 -10.85 9.93 6.96
N ASP A 14 -10.56 9.51 8.18
CA ASP A 14 -10.43 8.10 8.56
C ASP A 14 -9.37 7.31 7.78
N SER A 15 -8.37 7.97 7.17
CA SER A 15 -7.28 7.29 6.45
C SER A 15 -6.66 6.18 7.31
N GLU A 16 -6.29 6.48 8.56
CA GLU A 16 -5.76 5.49 9.50
C GLU A 16 -6.66 4.25 9.66
N ALA A 17 -7.97 4.45 9.83
CA ALA A 17 -8.92 3.36 9.94
C ALA A 17 -9.05 2.55 8.64
N GLN A 18 -8.96 3.20 7.47
CA GLN A 18 -8.95 2.54 6.17
C GLN A 18 -7.73 1.64 6.00
N PHE A 19 -6.54 2.14 6.34
CA PHE A 19 -5.30 1.37 6.31
C PHE A 19 -5.32 0.21 7.30
N LYS A 20 -5.75 0.44 8.55
CA LYS A 20 -5.92 -0.64 9.55
C LYS A 20 -6.86 -1.74 9.06
N ARG A 21 -8.01 -1.38 8.49
CA ARG A 21 -8.96 -2.33 7.90
C ARG A 21 -8.34 -3.11 6.74
N ALA A 22 -7.60 -2.45 5.85
CA ALA A 22 -6.93 -3.12 4.74
C ALA A 22 -5.83 -4.07 5.22
N ALA A 23 -5.01 -3.64 6.19
CA ALA A 23 -3.97 -4.44 6.81
C ALA A 23 -4.53 -5.71 7.44
N LEU A 24 -5.62 -5.60 8.22
CA LEU A 24 -6.33 -6.75 8.79
C LEU A 24 -6.81 -7.73 7.71
N LYS A 25 -7.43 -7.24 6.64
CA LYS A 25 -7.91 -8.13 5.57
C LYS A 25 -6.76 -8.84 4.84
N ILE A 26 -5.62 -8.18 4.66
CA ILE A 26 -4.39 -8.79 4.10
C ILE A 26 -3.83 -9.86 5.05
N GLN A 27 -3.80 -9.60 6.36
CA GLN A 27 -3.40 -10.59 7.37
C GLN A 27 -4.32 -11.80 7.38
N CYS A 28 -5.64 -11.58 7.31
CA CYS A 28 -6.64 -12.66 7.29
C CYS A 28 -6.51 -13.61 6.10
N ILE A 29 -5.86 -13.20 5.01
CA ILE A 29 -5.56 -14.07 3.86
C ILE A 29 -4.13 -14.64 3.88
N GLY A 30 -3.41 -14.53 5.00
CA GLY A 30 -2.09 -15.15 5.19
C GLY A 30 -0.93 -14.35 4.60
N HIS A 31 -1.07 -13.02 4.51
CA HIS A 31 -0.04 -12.14 3.95
C HIS A 31 0.36 -11.02 4.94
N VAL A 32 1.51 -10.40 4.70
CA VAL A 32 2.09 -9.37 5.56
C VAL A 32 1.77 -7.99 4.95
N PRO A 33 0.98 -7.13 5.61
CA PRO A 33 0.72 -5.78 5.13
C PRO A 33 1.92 -4.86 5.40
N VAL A 34 2.20 -3.97 4.46
CA VAL A 34 3.22 -2.91 4.56
C VAL A 34 2.58 -1.59 4.16
N HIS A 35 2.78 -0.50 4.91
CA HIS A 35 2.27 0.83 4.55
C HIS A 35 2.99 1.94 5.32
N THR A 36 2.99 3.17 4.80
CA THR A 36 3.69 4.32 5.39
C THR A 36 3.13 4.77 6.74
N LEU A 37 1.85 4.53 7.06
CA LEU A 37 1.30 4.89 8.39
C LEU A 37 1.91 4.14 9.59
N MET A 38 2.83 3.19 9.38
CA MET A 38 3.62 2.57 10.46
C MET A 38 4.90 3.35 10.80
N LEU A 39 5.25 4.34 9.98
CA LEU A 39 6.44 5.17 10.16
C LEU A 39 6.19 6.23 11.24
N PRO A 40 7.25 6.68 11.92
CA PRO A 40 7.11 7.74 12.92
C PRO A 40 6.56 9.03 12.30
N GLU A 41 5.82 9.79 13.10
CA GLU A 41 5.39 11.15 12.74
C GLU A 41 6.60 12.11 12.70
N GLY A 42 6.45 13.22 11.98
CA GLY A 42 7.44 14.31 11.94
C GLY A 42 8.48 14.21 10.81
N LEU A 43 8.37 13.24 9.91
CA LEU A 43 9.17 13.23 8.68
C LEU A 43 8.62 14.26 7.69
N SER A 44 9.50 14.74 6.80
CA SER A 44 9.06 15.52 5.64
C SER A 44 8.31 14.61 4.65
N GLU A 45 7.45 15.21 3.82
CA GLU A 45 6.79 14.52 2.70
C GLU A 45 7.80 13.76 1.84
N GLN A 46 8.93 14.39 1.49
CA GLN A 46 10.01 13.75 0.75
C GLN A 46 10.61 12.55 1.51
N GLY A 47 10.81 12.67 2.83
CA GLY A 47 11.32 11.57 3.65
C GLY A 47 10.36 10.36 3.68
N TYR A 48 9.05 10.62 3.74
CA TYR A 48 8.05 9.55 3.60
C TYR A 48 8.12 8.89 2.23
N MET A 49 8.26 9.67 1.16
CA MET A 49 8.35 9.15 -0.20
C MET A 49 9.62 8.31 -0.43
N ASP A 50 10.79 8.75 0.06
CA ASP A 50 12.03 7.99 -0.06
C ASP A 50 11.91 6.61 0.61
N ILE A 51 11.30 6.56 1.80
CA ILE A 51 11.05 5.32 2.53
C ILE A 51 9.99 4.47 1.82
N ALA A 52 8.90 5.07 1.34
CA ALA A 52 7.84 4.37 0.60
C ALA A 52 8.39 3.65 -0.63
N MET A 53 9.24 4.33 -1.42
CA MET A 53 9.89 3.73 -2.59
C MET A 53 10.83 2.58 -2.18
N ALA A 54 11.52 2.69 -1.05
CA ALA A 54 12.32 1.59 -0.51
C ALA A 54 11.45 0.40 -0.09
N MET A 55 10.35 0.63 0.63
CA MET A 55 9.39 -0.40 1.01
C MET A 55 8.82 -1.12 -0.21
N ILE A 56 8.46 -0.38 -1.27
CA ILE A 56 7.89 -0.95 -2.51
C ILE A 56 8.88 -1.87 -3.24
N ARG A 57 10.19 -1.64 -3.14
CA ARG A 57 11.19 -2.57 -3.70
C ARG A 57 11.24 -3.91 -2.98
N GLU A 58 10.81 -3.95 -1.72
CA GLU A 58 10.88 -5.11 -0.85
C GLU A 58 9.56 -5.90 -0.77
N VAL A 59 8.49 -5.47 -1.45
CA VAL A 59 7.21 -6.20 -1.44
C VAL A 59 7.03 -7.09 -2.66
N ASP A 60 6.06 -7.99 -2.59
CA ASP A 60 5.72 -8.89 -3.68
C ASP A 60 4.52 -8.40 -4.52
N ALA A 61 3.75 -7.43 -4.00
CA ALA A 61 2.54 -6.90 -4.62
C ALA A 61 2.10 -5.56 -4.02
N ILE A 62 1.24 -4.83 -4.75
CA ILE A 62 0.56 -3.62 -4.27
C ILE A 62 -0.95 -3.87 -4.16
N TYR A 63 -1.55 -3.38 -3.08
CA TYR A 63 -3.00 -3.28 -2.91
C TYR A 63 -3.43 -1.82 -2.82
N CYS A 64 -4.30 -1.38 -3.72
CA CYS A 64 -4.72 0.01 -3.78
C CYS A 64 -6.05 0.26 -3.05
N LEU A 65 -6.07 1.24 -2.16
CA LEU A 65 -7.29 1.76 -1.53
C LEU A 65 -8.09 2.62 -2.52
N PRO A 66 -9.43 2.78 -2.37
CA PRO A 66 -10.27 3.45 -3.37
C PRO A 66 -9.82 4.87 -3.78
N ASN A 67 -9.21 5.62 -2.87
CA ASN A 67 -8.73 6.98 -3.08
C ASN A 67 -7.30 7.09 -3.65
N TRP A 68 -6.65 5.96 -4.01
CA TRP A 68 -5.24 5.98 -4.44
C TRP A 68 -4.98 6.87 -5.66
N LYS A 69 -5.95 6.98 -6.58
CA LYS A 69 -5.80 7.75 -7.83
C LYS A 69 -5.83 9.27 -7.62
N THR A 70 -6.42 9.73 -6.53
CA THR A 70 -6.56 11.16 -6.22
C THR A 70 -5.46 11.66 -5.30
N SER A 71 -4.66 10.75 -4.73
CA SER A 71 -3.44 11.10 -3.99
C SER A 71 -2.24 11.10 -4.93
N VAL A 72 -1.50 12.21 -4.96
CA VAL A 72 -0.28 12.35 -5.76
C VAL A 72 0.76 11.30 -5.34
N ASP A 73 0.94 11.12 -4.03
CA ASP A 73 1.88 10.16 -3.47
C ASP A 73 1.50 8.73 -3.81
N ALA A 74 0.25 8.34 -3.54
CA ALA A 74 -0.21 6.98 -3.83
C ALA A 74 -0.22 6.67 -5.33
N PHE A 75 -0.47 7.68 -6.17
CA PHE A 75 -0.32 7.54 -7.61
C PHE A 75 1.15 7.27 -8.01
N ALA A 76 2.09 8.00 -7.42
CA ALA A 76 3.52 7.80 -7.65
C ALA A 76 4.00 6.42 -7.18
N GLU A 77 3.57 5.98 -5.99
CA GLU A 77 3.84 4.64 -5.45
C GLU A 77 3.39 3.53 -6.42
N VAL A 78 2.15 3.61 -6.92
CA VAL A 78 1.61 2.62 -7.86
C VAL A 78 2.30 2.68 -9.22
N ALA A 79 2.67 3.87 -9.70
CA ALA A 79 3.43 4.03 -10.93
C ALA A 79 4.83 3.39 -10.80
N TYR A 80 5.50 3.61 -9.68
CA TYR A 80 6.80 3.00 -9.39
C TYR A 80 6.71 1.48 -9.28
N ALA A 81 5.71 0.95 -8.59
CA ALA A 81 5.51 -0.48 -8.51
C ALA A 81 5.24 -1.14 -9.87
N LYS A 82 4.48 -0.48 -10.76
CA LYS A 82 4.30 -0.93 -12.16
C LYS A 82 5.62 -0.94 -12.93
N LYS A 83 6.49 0.06 -12.71
CA LYS A 83 7.83 0.09 -13.32
C LYS A 83 8.70 -1.09 -12.86
N LEU A 84 8.51 -1.56 -11.63
CA LEU A 84 9.15 -2.76 -11.09
C LEU A 84 8.44 -4.07 -11.46
N HIS A 85 7.37 -4.00 -12.25
CA HIS A 85 6.53 -5.14 -12.65
C HIS A 85 5.82 -5.86 -11.48
N TRP A 86 5.58 -5.16 -10.37
CA TRP A 86 4.79 -5.71 -9.28
C TRP A 86 3.31 -5.81 -9.67
N PRO A 87 2.63 -6.91 -9.31
CA PRO A 87 1.19 -7.02 -9.51
C PRO A 87 0.46 -5.99 -8.64
N VAL A 88 -0.52 -5.31 -9.25
CA VAL A 88 -1.34 -4.28 -8.60
C VAL A 88 -2.78 -4.78 -8.49
N PHE A 89 -3.30 -4.81 -7.27
CA PHE A 89 -4.63 -5.31 -6.94
C PHE A 89 -5.54 -4.20 -6.44
N HIS A 90 -6.82 -4.29 -6.78
CA HIS A 90 -7.85 -3.36 -6.34
C HIS A 90 -8.93 -4.07 -5.49
N ASN A 91 -8.88 -5.40 -5.43
CA ASN A 91 -9.79 -6.23 -4.65
C ASN A 91 -9.01 -7.38 -4.00
N ILE A 92 -9.22 -7.59 -2.70
CA ILE A 92 -8.57 -8.64 -1.91
C ILE A 92 -8.87 -10.06 -2.41
N GLN A 93 -10.03 -10.29 -3.04
CA GLN A 93 -10.32 -11.59 -3.65
C GLN A 93 -9.33 -11.92 -4.76
N GLN A 94 -8.85 -10.93 -5.52
CA GLN A 94 -7.85 -11.14 -6.58
C GLN A 94 -6.52 -11.67 -6.01
N ILE A 95 -6.14 -11.17 -4.83
CA ILE A 95 -4.92 -11.59 -4.12
C ILE A 95 -5.09 -13.05 -3.66
N LYS A 96 -6.22 -13.34 -2.98
CA LYS A 96 -6.53 -14.68 -2.46
C LYS A 96 -6.56 -15.76 -3.55
N HIS A 97 -7.10 -15.44 -4.73
CA HIS A 97 -7.17 -16.41 -5.83
C HIS A 97 -5.83 -16.67 -6.51
N ARG A 98 -4.95 -15.66 -6.55
CA ARG A 98 -3.67 -15.75 -7.26
C ARG A 98 -2.57 -16.44 -6.45
N PHE A 99 -2.66 -16.40 -5.12
CA PHE A 99 -1.60 -16.90 -4.24
C PHE A 99 -2.15 -17.80 -3.12
N ARG A 100 -3.00 -18.78 -3.49
CA ARG A 100 -3.36 -19.87 -2.58
C ARG A 100 -2.11 -20.66 -2.22
N PHE A 101 -1.78 -20.69 -0.94
CA PHE A 101 -0.93 -21.73 -0.33
C PHE A 101 -1.83 -22.88 0.13
#